data_AF-A0A3L7TL10-F1
#
_entry.id   AF-A0A3L7TL10-F1
#
_cell.length_a   1.000
_cell.length_b   1.000
_cell.length_c   1.000
_cell.angle_alpha   90.00
_cell.angle_beta   90.00
_cell.angle_gamma   90.00
#
_symmetry.space_group_name_H-M   'P 1'
#
loop_
_entity.id
_entity.type
_entity.pdbx_description
1 polymer ?
#
loop_
_entity_poly.entity_id
_entity_poly.type
_entity_poly.pdbx_seq_one_letter_code
_entity_poly.pdbx_strand_id
1 'polypeptide(L)'
;MLSRLLMLCHSRLRSRLASNHEANMAYYPPYIDERAITIKGPHPSMLLERDFLLQCEITAGRVSGPGGQHRNKADTAIFIKHIATEIDTQATERRNQVHNRKLAIFRLRLKLACKVRTITGRDSHVPSELWKTRRQGEKLPVNAEHDDYPALLAEALDVIIARRYDVAGSAGILGVTMSQLTRLVRHERHAFARINEARESFGLARLRS
;
A
#
# COMPACT_ATOMS: atom_id res chain seq x y z
N MET A 1 1.66 -45.82 -44.91
CA MET A 1 2.01 -45.44 -43.51
C MET A 1 2.62 -44.04 -43.35
N LEU A 2 3.13 -43.36 -44.39
CA LEU A 2 3.78 -42.04 -44.23
C LEU A 2 2.83 -40.81 -44.10
N SER A 3 1.54 -40.94 -44.39
CA SER A 3 0.63 -39.77 -44.42
C SER A 3 0.17 -39.29 -43.02
N ARG A 4 0.28 -40.13 -41.98
CA ARG A 4 -0.08 -39.74 -40.60
C ARG A 4 1.01 -38.94 -39.89
N LEU A 5 2.28 -39.07 -40.27
CA LEU A 5 3.40 -38.40 -39.59
C LEU A 5 3.51 -36.91 -39.95
N LEU A 6 3.17 -36.52 -41.19
CA LEU A 6 3.21 -35.12 -41.63
C LEU A 6 2.08 -34.26 -41.03
N MET A 7 0.87 -34.83 -40.84
CA MET A 7 -0.23 -34.12 -40.17
C MET A 7 0.04 -33.82 -38.69
N LEU A 8 0.74 -34.72 -37.99
CA LEU A 8 1.12 -34.54 -36.58
C LEU A 8 2.21 -33.47 -36.38
N CYS A 9 3.01 -33.21 -37.42
CA CYS A 9 4.05 -32.18 -37.37
C CYS A 9 3.48 -30.77 -37.62
N HIS A 10 2.53 -30.63 -38.55
CA HIS A 10 1.83 -29.36 -38.81
C HIS A 10 0.89 -28.93 -37.67
N SER A 11 0.26 -29.87 -36.96
CA SER A 11 -0.60 -29.55 -35.80
C SER A 11 0.22 -29.04 -34.60
N ARG A 12 1.42 -29.60 -34.35
CA ARG A 12 2.34 -29.14 -33.30
C ARG A 12 3.02 -27.81 -33.61
N LEU A 13 3.26 -27.50 -34.88
CA LEU A 13 3.78 -26.19 -35.29
C LEU A 13 2.71 -25.09 -35.18
N ARG A 14 1.45 -25.37 -35.55
CA ARG A 14 0.33 -24.44 -35.35
C ARG A 14 0.01 -24.20 -33.87
N SER A 15 0.10 -25.21 -33.00
CA SER A 15 -0.13 -25.03 -31.56
C SER A 15 0.99 -24.23 -30.87
N ARG A 16 2.25 -24.41 -31.30
CA ARG A 16 3.39 -23.62 -30.80
C ARG A 16 3.40 -22.17 -31.29
N LEU A 17 2.91 -21.91 -32.50
CA LEU A 17 2.78 -20.54 -33.02
C LEU A 17 1.56 -19.82 -32.40
N ALA A 18 0.47 -20.53 -32.12
CA ALA A 18 -0.68 -19.99 -31.39
C ALA A 18 -0.33 -19.64 -29.94
N SER A 19 0.45 -20.47 -29.23
CA SER A 19 0.91 -20.17 -27.87
C SER A 19 1.88 -18.98 -27.81
N ASN A 20 2.61 -18.71 -28.89
CA ASN A 20 3.51 -17.56 -28.99
C ASN A 20 2.78 -16.26 -29.38
N HIS A 21 1.55 -16.33 -29.90
CA HIS A 21 0.76 -15.15 -30.28
C HIS A 21 -0.09 -14.62 -29.12
N GLU A 22 -0.61 -15.50 -28.25
CA GLU A 22 -1.28 -15.09 -26.99
C GLU A 22 -0.32 -14.45 -25.98
N ALA A 23 0.95 -14.82 -26.01
CA ALA A 23 1.99 -14.25 -25.16
C ALA A 23 2.30 -12.77 -25.45
N ASN A 24 1.81 -12.21 -26.58
CA ASN A 24 2.27 -10.91 -27.08
C ASN A 24 1.27 -9.75 -26.96
N MET A 25 0.13 -9.92 -26.28
CA MET A 25 -0.76 -8.79 -25.91
C MET A 25 -1.72 -9.10 -24.75
N ALA A 26 -1.33 -9.97 -23.82
CA ALA A 26 -2.17 -10.32 -22.68
C ALA A 26 -2.22 -9.16 -21.67
N TYR A 27 -3.19 -8.26 -21.83
CA TYR A 27 -3.55 -7.31 -20.78
C TYR A 27 -4.10 -8.10 -19.59
N TYR A 28 -3.31 -8.17 -18.50
CA TYR A 28 -3.75 -8.73 -17.24
C TYR A 28 -4.28 -7.59 -16.36
N PRO A 29 -5.61 -7.47 -16.17
CA PRO A 29 -6.17 -6.41 -15.35
C PRO A 29 -5.64 -6.54 -13.91
N PRO A 30 -5.39 -5.40 -13.23
CA PRO A 30 -5.00 -5.43 -11.83
C PRO A 30 -6.13 -6.00 -10.99
N TYR A 31 -5.75 -6.77 -9.96
CA TYR A 31 -6.72 -7.25 -8.99
C TYR A 31 -7.17 -6.11 -8.06
N ILE A 32 -8.47 -6.06 -7.80
CA ILE A 32 -9.11 -5.08 -6.91
C ILE A 32 -9.59 -5.84 -5.68
N ASP A 33 -9.13 -5.43 -4.50
CA ASP A 33 -9.60 -5.98 -3.23
C ASP A 33 -10.89 -5.26 -2.81
N GLU A 34 -11.99 -5.99 -2.74
CA GLU A 34 -13.30 -5.49 -2.32
C GLU A 34 -13.32 -5.00 -0.86
N ARG A 35 -12.36 -5.44 -0.04
CA ARG A 35 -12.23 -5.02 1.36
C ARG A 35 -11.60 -3.63 1.50
N ALA A 36 -10.98 -3.11 0.46
CA ALA A 36 -10.27 -1.83 0.47
C ALA A 36 -11.12 -0.70 -0.10
N ILE A 37 -10.97 0.50 0.48
CA ILE A 37 -11.62 1.70 -0.07
C ILE A 37 -10.81 2.14 -1.29
N THR A 38 -11.39 2.00 -2.47
CA THR A 38 -10.71 2.38 -3.71
C THR A 38 -11.05 3.82 -4.09
N ILE A 39 -10.02 4.62 -4.40
CA ILE A 39 -10.16 6.02 -4.79
C ILE A 39 -9.60 6.28 -6.19
N LYS A 40 -10.04 7.39 -6.79
CA LYS A 40 -9.49 7.90 -8.06
C LYS A 40 -8.43 8.96 -7.76
N GLY A 41 -7.29 8.89 -8.46
CA GLY A 41 -6.19 9.84 -8.30
C GLY A 41 -5.12 9.37 -7.32
N PRO A 42 -4.13 10.22 -6.99
CA PRO A 42 -3.02 9.83 -6.13
C PRO A 42 -3.49 9.49 -4.71
N HIS A 43 -2.82 8.53 -4.08
CA HIS A 43 -3.13 8.13 -2.71
C HIS A 43 -2.91 9.31 -1.73
N PRO A 44 -3.85 9.63 -0.80
CA PRO A 44 -3.73 10.76 0.12
C PRO A 44 -2.43 10.78 0.93
N SER A 45 -1.95 9.61 1.36
CA SER A 45 -0.67 9.48 2.08
C SER A 45 0.56 9.86 1.26
N MET A 46 0.48 9.88 -0.07
CA MET A 46 1.56 10.30 -0.99
C MET A 46 1.55 11.80 -1.28
N LEU A 47 0.48 12.50 -0.94
CA LEU A 47 0.37 13.94 -1.18
C LEU A 47 1.32 14.71 -0.27
N LEU A 48 1.72 15.89 -0.71
CA LEU A 48 2.40 16.87 0.16
C LEU A 48 1.51 17.23 1.34
N GLU A 49 2.11 17.61 2.46
CA GLU A 49 1.34 17.92 3.68
C GLU A 49 0.26 18.97 3.40
N ARG A 50 0.61 20.05 2.69
CA ARG A 50 -0.34 21.12 2.32
C ARG A 50 -1.57 20.57 1.59
N ASP A 51 -1.37 19.79 0.53
CA ASP A 51 -2.47 19.31 -0.31
C ASP A 51 -3.31 18.25 0.41
N PHE A 52 -2.65 17.40 1.21
CA PHE A 52 -3.32 16.44 2.07
C PHE A 52 -4.23 17.12 3.11
N LEU A 53 -3.75 18.21 3.72
CA LEU A 53 -4.50 18.95 4.73
C LEU A 53 -5.73 19.66 4.16
N LEU A 54 -5.71 20.06 2.88
CA LEU A 54 -6.90 20.60 2.21
C LEU A 54 -8.04 19.58 2.07
N GLN A 55 -7.71 18.28 2.15
CA GLN A 55 -8.68 17.17 2.09
C GLN A 55 -9.13 16.72 3.49
N CYS A 56 -8.65 17.38 4.56
CA CYS A 56 -8.89 16.99 5.93
C CYS A 56 -9.64 18.07 6.71
N GLU A 57 -10.53 17.63 7.59
CA GLU A 57 -11.10 18.45 8.65
C GLU A 57 -10.25 18.26 9.91
N ILE A 58 -9.79 19.37 10.52
CA ILE A 58 -9.03 19.36 11.77
C ILE A 58 -9.78 20.14 12.82
N THR A 59 -10.03 19.49 13.95
CA THR A 59 -10.69 20.09 15.11
C THR A 59 -9.80 19.95 16.33
N ALA A 60 -9.60 21.04 17.05
CA ALA A 60 -8.96 21.03 18.35
C ALA A 60 -10.01 20.92 19.46
N GLY A 61 -9.69 20.24 20.54
CA GLY A 61 -10.64 20.12 21.66
C GLY A 61 -10.04 19.59 22.95
N ARG A 62 -10.94 19.14 23.83
CA ARG A 62 -10.63 18.50 25.11
C ARG A 62 -11.08 17.06 25.08
N VAL A 63 -10.29 16.19 25.68
CA VAL A 63 -10.70 14.80 25.94
C VAL A 63 -10.71 14.58 27.44
N SER A 64 -11.85 14.12 27.96
CA SER A 64 -11.94 13.61 29.32
C SER A 64 -11.37 12.19 29.36
N GLY A 65 -10.29 11.97 30.11
CA GLY A 65 -9.69 10.64 30.30
C GLY A 65 -9.13 10.45 31.71
N PRO A 66 -8.76 9.21 32.09
CA PRO A 66 -8.09 8.92 33.35
C PRO A 66 -6.73 9.62 33.40
N GLY A 67 -6.70 10.74 34.08
CA GLY A 67 -5.57 11.65 34.20
C GLY A 67 -5.91 12.73 35.22
N GLY A 68 -4.91 13.17 35.98
CA GLY A 68 -5.12 14.19 37.01
C GLY A 68 -5.68 15.49 36.43
N GLN A 69 -6.28 16.31 37.30
CA GLN A 69 -6.96 17.58 36.98
C GLN A 69 -6.14 18.51 36.04
N HIS A 70 -4.82 18.46 36.11
CA HIS A 70 -3.90 19.23 35.25
C HIS A 70 -3.79 18.68 33.80
N ARG A 71 -3.91 17.37 33.60
CA ARG A 71 -3.81 16.72 32.27
C ARG A 71 -5.06 16.93 31.43
N ASN A 72 -6.22 17.10 32.07
CA ASN A 72 -7.53 17.24 31.43
C ASN A 72 -7.91 18.71 31.12
N LYS A 73 -7.11 19.70 31.55
CA LYS A 73 -7.47 21.13 31.46
C LYS A 73 -7.03 21.83 30.17
N ALA A 74 -6.09 21.25 29.41
CA ALA A 74 -5.52 21.92 28.23
C ALA A 74 -6.18 21.43 26.92
N ASP A 75 -6.64 22.35 26.07
CA ASP A 75 -7.16 22.17 24.70
C ASP A 75 -6.08 21.66 23.72
N THR A 76 -5.43 20.56 24.08
CA THR A 76 -4.29 20.01 23.34
C THR A 76 -4.69 18.85 22.45
N ALA A 77 -5.91 18.32 22.59
CA ALA A 77 -6.38 17.24 21.75
C ALA A 77 -6.56 17.71 20.31
N ILE A 78 -6.07 16.93 19.37
CA ILE A 78 -6.29 17.13 17.94
C ILE A 78 -7.05 15.94 17.40
N PHE A 79 -8.17 16.24 16.74
CA PHE A 79 -8.95 15.32 15.93
C PHE A 79 -8.73 15.69 14.47
N ILE A 80 -8.48 14.70 13.62
CA ILE A 80 -8.31 14.90 12.19
C ILE A 80 -9.05 13.82 11.42
N LYS A 81 -9.80 14.24 10.40
CA LYS A 81 -10.61 13.37 9.57
C LYS A 81 -10.36 13.66 8.10
N HIS A 82 -10.09 12.62 7.31
CA HIS A 82 -10.05 12.73 5.86
C HIS A 82 -11.47 12.63 5.30
N ILE A 83 -11.94 13.70 4.65
CA ILE A 83 -13.35 13.89 4.29
C ILE A 83 -13.81 12.85 3.27
N ALA A 84 -13.03 12.61 2.21
CA ALA A 84 -13.45 11.73 1.12
C ALA A 84 -13.58 10.25 1.54
N THR A 85 -12.82 9.81 2.55
CA THR A 85 -12.83 8.39 2.99
C THR A 85 -13.48 8.21 4.36
N GLU A 86 -13.90 9.29 5.02
CA GLU A 86 -14.48 9.31 6.37
C GLU A 86 -13.58 8.65 7.44
N ILE A 87 -12.27 8.55 7.18
CA ILE A 87 -11.30 7.96 8.11
C ILE A 87 -10.79 9.06 9.03
N ASP A 88 -10.88 8.81 10.33
CA ASP A 88 -10.50 9.73 11.39
C ASP A 88 -9.38 9.18 12.27
N THR A 89 -8.65 10.06 12.92
CA THR A 89 -7.73 9.73 14.02
C THR A 89 -7.66 10.88 15.02
N GLN A 90 -7.11 10.59 16.20
CA GLN A 90 -6.89 11.59 17.24
C GLN A 90 -5.51 11.45 17.87
N ALA A 91 -5.04 12.55 18.47
CA ALA A 91 -3.84 12.59 19.31
C ALA A 91 -4.07 13.49 20.52
N THR A 92 -3.73 12.98 21.71
CA THR A 92 -3.96 13.60 23.02
C THR A 92 -2.77 13.45 23.97
N GLU A 93 -1.66 12.88 23.49
CA GLU A 93 -0.59 12.37 24.34
C GLU A 93 0.33 13.44 24.91
N ARG A 94 0.50 14.55 24.19
CA ARG A 94 1.46 15.60 24.53
C ARG A 94 0.74 16.83 25.08
N ARG A 95 1.44 17.55 25.96
CA ARG A 95 1.02 18.87 26.48
C ARG A 95 1.06 19.99 25.42
N ASN A 96 1.65 19.73 24.26
CA ASN A 96 1.80 20.71 23.19
C ASN A 96 0.94 20.29 21.99
N GLN A 97 -0.01 21.16 21.63
CA GLN A 97 -0.93 20.97 20.52
C GLN A 97 -0.22 20.73 19.18
N VAL A 98 0.92 21.40 18.92
CA VAL A 98 1.69 21.22 17.67
C VAL A 98 2.22 19.79 17.54
N HIS A 99 2.66 19.19 18.65
CA HIS A 99 3.14 17.81 18.64
C HIS A 99 1.98 16.83 18.43
N ASN A 100 0.84 17.07 19.07
CA ASN A 100 -0.36 16.26 18.85
C ASN A 100 -0.86 16.40 17.41
N ARG A 101 -0.78 17.59 16.80
CA ARG A 101 -1.13 17.81 15.40
C ARG A 101 -0.28 16.96 14.46
N LYS A 102 1.06 16.98 14.62
CA LYS A 102 1.97 16.14 13.82
C LYS A 102 1.65 14.65 13.98
N LEU A 103 1.43 14.20 15.21
CA LEU A 103 1.12 12.80 15.49
C LEU A 103 -0.23 12.37 14.90
N ALA A 104 -1.25 13.22 14.99
CA ALA A 104 -2.56 12.97 14.40
C ALA A 104 -2.47 12.86 12.87
N ILE A 105 -1.74 13.78 12.22
CA ILE A 105 -1.49 13.73 10.77
C ILE A 105 -0.79 12.43 10.37
N PHE A 106 0.29 12.07 11.06
CA PHE A 106 1.04 10.85 10.79
C PHE A 106 0.16 9.59 10.93
N ARG A 107 -0.61 9.51 12.03
CA ARG A 107 -1.54 8.39 12.27
C ARG A 107 -2.63 8.30 11.22
N LEU A 108 -3.18 9.44 10.80
CA LEU A 108 -4.18 9.46 9.74
C LEU A 108 -3.58 8.95 8.43
N ARG A 109 -2.41 9.44 8.05
CA ARG A 109 -1.69 8.97 6.85
C ARG A 109 -1.41 7.47 6.90
N LEU A 110 -1.01 6.94 8.05
CA LEU A 110 -0.77 5.51 8.22
C LEU A 110 -2.07 4.69 8.14
N LYS A 111 -3.16 5.16 8.78
CA LYS A 111 -4.47 4.51 8.74
C LYS A 111 -5.03 4.49 7.31
N LEU A 112 -4.87 5.60 6.57
CA LEU A 112 -5.21 5.70 5.14
C LEU A 112 -4.36 4.73 4.32
N ALA A 113 -3.04 4.76 4.50
CA ALA A 113 -2.11 3.87 3.81
C ALA A 113 -2.45 2.40 4.01
N CYS A 114 -3.11 2.02 5.11
CA CYS A 114 -3.55 0.67 5.39
C CYS A 114 -4.93 0.30 4.81
N LYS A 115 -5.84 1.27 4.58
CA LYS A 115 -7.25 0.99 4.24
C LYS A 115 -7.67 1.45 2.85
N VAL A 116 -6.97 2.43 2.29
CA VAL A 116 -7.30 3.07 1.03
C VAL A 116 -6.37 2.54 -0.06
N ARG A 117 -6.88 2.36 -1.28
CA ARG A 117 -6.08 1.92 -2.43
C ARG A 117 -6.29 2.79 -3.64
N THR A 118 -5.21 2.95 -4.40
CA THR A 118 -5.24 3.55 -5.73
C THR A 118 -5.06 2.43 -6.75
N ILE A 119 -5.93 2.38 -7.75
CA ILE A 119 -5.80 1.37 -8.81
C ILE A 119 -4.51 1.66 -9.59
N THR A 120 -3.59 0.70 -9.55
CA THR A 120 -2.36 0.72 -10.34
C THR A 120 -2.35 -0.45 -11.31
N GLY A 121 -1.64 -0.31 -12.44
CA GLY A 121 -1.41 -1.41 -13.36
C GLY A 121 -0.61 -2.54 -12.71
N ARG A 122 -0.93 -3.79 -13.03
CA ARG A 122 -0.29 -5.00 -12.47
C ARG A 122 1.20 -5.08 -12.79
N ASP A 123 1.54 -4.82 -14.06
CA ASP A 123 2.89 -4.96 -14.61
C ASP A 123 3.45 -3.62 -15.14
N SER A 124 2.60 -2.59 -15.23
CA SER A 124 2.94 -1.26 -15.76
C SER A 124 3.11 -0.19 -14.67
N HIS A 125 3.11 -0.58 -13.39
CA HIS A 125 3.34 0.36 -12.30
C HIS A 125 4.74 0.97 -12.39
N VAL A 126 4.81 2.29 -12.33
CA VAL A 126 6.07 3.04 -12.24
C VAL A 126 6.21 3.54 -10.81
N PRO A 127 7.31 3.20 -10.11
CA PRO A 127 7.53 3.68 -8.75
C PRO A 127 7.51 5.20 -8.67
N SER A 128 6.98 5.73 -7.57
CA SER A 128 6.91 7.15 -7.30
C SER A 128 8.30 7.78 -7.15
N GLU A 129 8.38 9.11 -7.29
CA GLU A 129 9.63 9.84 -7.09
C GLU A 129 10.16 9.68 -5.66
N LEU A 130 9.27 9.59 -4.66
CA LEU A 130 9.65 9.31 -3.28
C LEU A 130 10.29 7.93 -3.15
N TRP A 131 9.69 6.91 -3.76
CA TRP A 131 10.23 5.55 -3.77
C TRP A 131 11.61 5.52 -4.41
N LYS A 132 11.76 6.12 -5.60
CA LYS A 132 13.04 6.21 -6.31
C LYS A 132 14.12 6.91 -5.50
N THR A 133 13.77 8.04 -4.87
CA THR A 133 14.72 8.86 -4.11
C THR A 133 15.19 8.15 -2.83
N ARG A 134 14.30 7.43 -2.15
CA ARG A 134 14.67 6.67 -0.93
C ARG A 134 15.41 5.37 -1.24
N ARG A 135 15.18 4.78 -2.42
CA ARG A 135 15.75 3.48 -2.79
C ARG A 135 17.27 3.59 -2.99
N GLN A 136 17.99 2.64 -2.40
CA GLN A 136 19.45 2.50 -2.49
C GLN A 136 19.76 1.13 -3.10
N GLY A 137 19.84 1.07 -4.43
CA GLY A 137 19.93 -0.20 -5.17
C GLY A 137 18.64 -1.02 -4.97
N GLU A 138 18.75 -2.20 -4.36
CA GLU A 138 17.61 -3.07 -4.04
C GLU A 138 17.08 -2.91 -2.60
N LYS A 139 17.62 -1.94 -1.85
CA LYS A 139 17.25 -1.63 -0.48
C LYS A 139 16.37 -0.39 -0.42
N LEU A 140 15.47 -0.36 0.57
CA LEU A 140 14.59 0.79 0.84
C LEU A 140 14.60 1.06 2.36
N PRO A 141 15.67 1.67 2.89
CA PRO A 141 15.78 1.95 4.32
C PRO A 141 14.78 3.04 4.73
N VAL A 142 13.85 2.70 5.62
CA VAL A 142 12.91 3.63 6.23
C VAL A 142 12.49 3.11 7.59
N ASN A 143 12.41 4.00 8.58
CA ASN A 143 11.85 3.68 9.90
C ASN A 143 10.31 3.79 9.83
N ALA A 144 9.60 2.91 10.54
CA ALA A 144 8.14 2.95 10.68
C ALA A 144 7.62 4.29 11.21
N GLU A 145 8.42 5.04 11.97
CA GLU A 145 8.05 6.36 12.53
C GLU A 145 8.39 7.54 11.62
N HIS A 146 9.01 7.30 10.46
CA HIS A 146 9.40 8.36 9.53
C HIS A 146 8.21 8.87 8.70
N ASP A 147 8.14 10.18 8.43
CA ASP A 147 7.01 10.82 7.72
C ASP A 147 6.74 10.23 6.32
N ASP A 148 7.79 9.77 5.62
CA ASP A 148 7.67 9.06 4.34
C ASP A 148 7.08 7.66 4.42
N TYR A 149 7.12 7.00 5.58
CA TYR A 149 6.74 5.59 5.70
C TYR A 149 5.30 5.30 5.26
N PRO A 150 4.28 6.08 5.67
CA PRO A 150 2.91 5.88 5.19
C PRO A 150 2.76 5.95 3.67
N ALA A 151 3.51 6.83 2.99
CA ALA A 151 3.47 6.94 1.53
C ALA A 151 4.05 5.70 0.86
N LEU A 152 5.23 5.25 1.33
CA LEU A 152 5.89 4.04 0.84
C LEU A 152 5.05 2.78 1.11
N LEU A 153 4.44 2.69 2.30
CA LEU A 153 3.55 1.58 2.63
C LEU A 153 2.33 1.54 1.70
N ALA A 154 1.71 2.69 1.43
CA ALA A 154 0.58 2.77 0.51
C ALA A 154 0.94 2.25 -0.89
N GLU A 155 2.07 2.71 -1.44
CA GLU A 155 2.58 2.29 -2.75
C GLU A 155 2.83 0.78 -2.82
N ALA A 156 3.52 0.25 -1.80
CA ALA A 156 3.82 -1.16 -1.71
C ALA A 156 2.54 -2.00 -1.71
N LEU A 157 1.52 -1.59 -0.94
CA LEU A 157 0.26 -2.29 -0.85
C LEU A 157 -0.56 -2.20 -2.15
N ASP A 158 -0.55 -1.05 -2.83
CA ASP A 158 -1.20 -0.89 -4.14
C ASP A 158 -0.64 -1.91 -5.16
N VAL A 159 0.69 -2.04 -5.25
CA VAL A 159 1.34 -3.01 -6.16
C VAL A 159 1.09 -4.45 -5.75
N ILE A 160 1.21 -4.77 -4.44
CA ILE A 160 0.97 -6.13 -3.92
C ILE A 160 -0.46 -6.58 -4.23
N ILE A 161 -1.45 -5.73 -4.01
CA ILE A 161 -2.85 -6.06 -4.26
C ILE A 161 -3.10 -6.19 -5.76
N ALA A 162 -2.62 -5.25 -6.59
CA ALA A 162 -2.77 -5.33 -8.04
C ALA A 162 -2.23 -6.64 -8.64
N ARG A 163 -1.21 -7.22 -7.99
CA ARG A 163 -0.58 -8.50 -8.35
C ARG A 163 -1.14 -9.72 -7.62
N ARG A 164 -2.35 -9.65 -7.08
CA ARG A 164 -3.00 -10.77 -6.35
C ARG A 164 -2.11 -11.29 -5.20
N TYR A 165 -1.54 -10.37 -4.45
CA TYR A 165 -0.71 -10.66 -3.28
C TYR A 165 0.61 -11.40 -3.57
N ASP A 166 1.07 -11.40 -4.84
CA ASP A 166 2.40 -11.84 -5.23
C ASP A 166 3.47 -10.82 -4.81
N VAL A 167 4.01 -11.00 -3.61
CA VAL A 167 5.03 -10.12 -3.01
C VAL A 167 6.37 -10.22 -3.75
N ALA A 168 6.70 -11.37 -4.32
CA ALA A 168 7.97 -11.53 -5.04
C ALA A 168 7.96 -10.75 -6.36
N GLY A 169 6.91 -10.90 -7.17
CA GLY A 169 6.76 -10.11 -8.40
C GLY A 169 6.58 -8.61 -8.11
N SER A 170 5.88 -8.25 -7.03
CA SER A 170 5.74 -6.85 -6.60
C SER A 170 7.09 -6.21 -6.26
N ALA A 171 7.96 -6.95 -5.57
CA ALA A 171 9.30 -6.48 -5.24
C ALA A 171 10.14 -6.24 -6.51
N GLY A 172 10.01 -7.12 -7.52
CA GLY A 172 10.63 -6.95 -8.83
C GLY A 172 10.22 -5.65 -9.53
N ILE A 173 8.92 -5.33 -9.56
CA ILE A 173 8.39 -4.08 -10.13
C ILE A 173 8.91 -2.85 -9.38
N LEU A 174 8.97 -2.94 -8.06
CA LEU A 174 9.45 -1.86 -7.19
C LEU A 174 10.99 -1.76 -7.13
N GLY A 175 11.69 -2.68 -7.80
CA GLY A 175 13.15 -2.74 -7.86
C GLY A 175 13.82 -2.94 -6.51
N VAL A 176 13.20 -3.69 -5.60
CA VAL A 176 13.72 -4.03 -4.27
C VAL A 176 13.69 -5.54 -4.05
N THR A 177 14.44 -6.05 -3.07
CA THR A 177 14.35 -7.48 -2.72
C THR A 177 13.00 -7.83 -2.08
N MET A 178 12.54 -9.07 -2.26
CA MET A 178 11.32 -9.57 -1.62
C MET A 178 11.36 -9.44 -0.09
N SER A 179 12.52 -9.72 0.51
CA SER A 179 12.74 -9.57 1.95
C SER A 179 12.64 -8.11 2.41
N GLN A 180 13.11 -7.16 1.58
CA GLN A 180 12.99 -5.73 1.88
C GLN A 180 11.52 -5.29 1.84
N LEU A 181 10.78 -5.67 0.80
CA LEU A 181 9.35 -5.33 0.68
C LEU A 181 8.54 -5.96 1.83
N THR A 182 8.83 -7.21 2.18
CA THR A 182 8.22 -7.90 3.32
C THR A 182 8.49 -7.16 4.62
N ARG A 183 9.73 -6.68 4.84
CA ARG A 183 10.10 -5.91 6.03
C ARG A 183 9.37 -4.57 6.10
N LEU A 184 9.25 -3.87 4.98
CA LEU A 184 8.49 -2.61 4.88
C LEU A 184 7.06 -2.82 5.36
N VAL A 185 6.36 -3.81 4.82
CA VAL A 185 4.97 -4.11 5.22
C VAL A 185 4.88 -4.55 6.68
N ARG A 186 5.84 -5.33 7.16
CA ARG A 186 5.84 -5.89 8.52
C ARG A 186 5.88 -4.82 9.61
N HIS A 187 6.47 -3.66 9.34
CA HIS A 187 6.49 -2.54 10.28
C HIS A 187 5.07 -2.14 10.72
N GLU A 188 4.06 -2.35 9.87
CA GLU A 188 2.67 -2.20 10.26
C GLU A 188 1.94 -3.54 10.39
N ARG A 189 1.71 -3.95 11.64
CA ARG A 189 1.26 -5.30 12.01
C ARG A 189 -0.08 -5.66 11.38
N HIS A 190 -1.01 -4.71 11.34
CA HIS A 190 -2.34 -4.92 10.78
C HIS A 190 -2.34 -5.05 9.25
N ALA A 191 -1.42 -4.37 8.56
CA ALA A 191 -1.26 -4.52 7.12
C ALA A 191 -0.63 -5.87 6.79
N PHE A 192 0.40 -6.27 7.54
CA PHE A 192 1.07 -7.56 7.38
C PHE A 192 0.14 -8.75 7.63
N ALA A 193 -0.67 -8.68 8.68
CA ALA A 193 -1.66 -9.72 8.98
C ALA A 193 -2.68 -9.88 7.83
N ARG A 194 -3.19 -8.77 7.29
CA ARG A 194 -4.13 -8.77 6.16
C ARG A 194 -3.53 -9.32 4.89
N ILE A 195 -2.27 -9.00 4.58
CA ILE A 195 -1.58 -9.61 3.44
C ILE A 195 -1.47 -11.13 3.60
N ASN A 196 -1.12 -11.61 4.79
CA ASN A 196 -1.01 -13.05 5.00
C ASN A 196 -2.36 -13.77 4.88
N GLU A 197 -3.42 -13.20 5.44
CA GLU A 197 -4.78 -13.74 5.29
C GLU A 197 -5.20 -13.81 3.81
N ALA A 198 -4.96 -12.74 3.05
CA ALA A 198 -5.28 -12.71 1.64
C ALA A 198 -4.42 -13.70 0.84
N ARG A 199 -3.11 -13.77 1.12
CA ARG A 199 -2.20 -14.76 0.51
C ARG A 199 -2.73 -16.19 0.72
N GLU A 200 -3.17 -16.53 1.93
CA GLU A 200 -3.76 -17.84 2.21
C GLU A 200 -5.05 -18.08 1.41
N SER A 201 -5.93 -17.08 1.28
CA SER A 201 -7.14 -17.21 0.45
C SER A 201 -6.84 -17.43 -1.03
N PHE A 202 -5.67 -16.99 -1.51
CA PHE A 202 -5.18 -17.22 -2.88
C PHE A 202 -4.28 -18.46 -3.00
N GLY A 203 -4.16 -19.29 -1.95
CA GLY A 203 -3.33 -20.50 -1.95
C GLY A 203 -1.82 -20.23 -1.90
N LEU A 204 -1.41 -19.02 -1.56
CA LEU A 204 -0.01 -18.62 -1.41
C LEU A 204 0.48 -18.85 0.03
N ALA A 205 1.74 -19.24 0.17
CA ALA A 205 2.35 -19.41 1.49
C ALA A 205 2.42 -18.08 2.27
N ARG A 206 2.22 -18.12 3.59
CA ARG A 206 2.40 -16.95 4.47
C ARG A 206 3.82 -16.40 4.36
N LEU A 207 3.93 -15.07 4.42
CA LEU A 207 5.20 -14.39 4.64
C LEU A 207 5.67 -14.64 6.07
N ARG A 208 6.95 -14.98 6.23
CA ARG A 208 7.55 -15.17 7.54
C ARG A 208 7.85 -13.82 8.20
N SER A 209 7.82 -13.80 9.54
CA SER A 209 8.26 -12.67 10.36
C SER A 209 9.77 -12.61 10.50
#